data_AF-A0A377M2T5-F1
#
_entry.id   AF-A0A377M2T5-F1
#
_cell.length_a   1.000
_cell.length_b   1.000
_cell.length_c   1.000
_cell.angle_alpha   90.00
_cell.angle_beta   90.00
_cell.angle_gamma   90.00
#
_symmetry.space_group_name_H-M   'P 1'
#
loop_
_entity.id
_entity.type
_entity.pdbx_description
1 polymer ?
#
loop_
_entity_poly.entity_id
_entity_poly.type
_entity_poly.pdbx_seq_one_letter_code
_entity_poly.pdbx_strand_id
1 'polypeptide(L)' 'MQKRLNGEALEEYVKPIGGGYFFALPGVRDSNAWLAQGLIEA' A
#
# COMPACT_ATOMS: atom_id res chain seq x y z
N MET A 1 1.11 12.02 -7.88
CA MET A 1 1.82 12.10 -6.58
C MET A 1 1.07 13.10 -5.72
N GLN A 2 0.78 12.76 -4.44
CA GLN A 2 -0.12 13.54 -3.58
C GLN A 2 0.26 15.02 -3.48
N LYS A 3 1.53 15.41 -3.64
CA LYS A 3 1.95 16.83 -3.68
C LYS A 3 1.22 17.67 -4.75
N ARG A 4 0.60 17.06 -5.75
CA ARG A 4 -0.16 17.76 -6.81
C ARG A 4 -1.62 18.05 -6.43
N LEU A 5 -2.12 17.47 -5.34
CA LEU A 5 -3.48 17.65 -4.85
C LEU A 5 -3.56 18.64 -3.67
N ASN A 6 -2.42 19.14 -3.20
CA ASN A 6 -2.38 20.12 -2.12
C ASN A 6 -3.10 21.41 -2.52
N GLY A 7 -4.13 21.81 -1.77
CA GLY A 7 -4.91 23.03 -1.99
C GLY A 7 -6.09 22.88 -2.97
N GLU A 8 -6.53 21.65 -3.26
CA GLU A 8 -7.75 21.44 -4.03
C GLU A 8 -9.02 21.70 -3.21
N ALA A 9 -10.11 22.11 -3.86
CA ALA A 9 -11.39 22.44 -3.19
C ALA A 9 -11.99 21.27 -2.36
N LEU A 10 -11.54 20.03 -2.59
CA LEU A 10 -11.99 18.86 -1.87
C LEU A 10 -11.36 18.71 -0.48
N GLU A 11 -10.24 19.40 -0.19
CA GLU A 11 -9.60 19.37 1.13
C GLU A 11 -10.51 19.92 2.24
N GLU A 12 -11.46 20.80 1.92
CA GLU A 12 -12.44 21.33 2.86
C GLU A 12 -13.41 20.24 3.36
N TYR A 13 -13.59 19.15 2.60
CA TYR A 13 -14.58 18.10 2.87
C TYR A 13 -13.95 16.73 3.19
N VAL A 14 -12.65 16.55 2.93
CA VAL A 14 -11.96 15.27 3.14
C VAL A 14 -10.66 15.51 3.90
N LYS A 15 -10.61 14.99 5.13
CA LYS A 15 -9.40 15.03 5.97
C LYS A 15 -8.86 13.62 6.19
N PRO A 16 -7.63 13.30 5.74
CA PRO A 16 -6.98 12.04 6.08
C PRO A 16 -6.75 11.97 7.59
N ILE A 17 -7.32 10.98 8.25
CA ILE A 17 -7.14 10.75 9.70
C ILE A 17 -6.12 9.66 10.03
N GLY A 18 -5.62 8.95 9.01
CA GLY A 18 -4.65 7.87 9.14
C GLY A 18 -4.44 7.11 7.84
N GLY A 19 -3.51 6.16 7.84
CA GLY A 19 -3.15 5.33 6.68
C GLY A 19 -1.63 5.13 6.58
N GLY A 20 -1.20 4.37 5.58
CA GLY A 20 0.22 4.10 5.35
C GLY A 20 0.47 3.46 4.00
N TYR A 21 1.72 3.50 3.56
CA TYR A 21 2.16 2.74 2.39
C TYR A 21 2.62 1.36 2.84
N PHE A 22 2.13 0.34 2.15
CA PHE A 22 2.51 -1.05 2.37
C PHE A 22 3.05 -1.64 1.07
N PHE A 23 3.97 -2.59 1.22
CA PHE A 23 4.43 -3.39 0.09
C PHE A 23 3.48 -4.57 -0.08
N ALA A 24 2.77 -4.62 -1.21
CA ALA A 24 1.96 -5.77 -1.57
C ALA A 24 2.90 -6.89 -2.03
N LEU A 25 2.97 -7.97 -1.23
CA LEU A 25 3.80 -9.12 -1.55
C LEU A 25 3.33 -9.79 -2.85
N PRO A 26 4.24 -10.42 -3.61
CA PRO A 26 3.87 -11.30 -4.71
C PRO A 26 2.91 -12.39 -4.26
N GLY A 27 2.04 -12.84 -5.17
CA GLY A 27 1.13 -13.94 -4.91
C GLY A 27 1.87 -15.24 -4.58
N VAL A 28 1.17 -16.15 -3.90
CA VAL A 28 1.68 -17.49 -3.63
C VAL A 28 1.74 -18.28 -4.94
N ARG A 29 2.91 -18.85 -5.25
CA ARG A 29 3.18 -19.50 -6.54
C ARG A 29 2.36 -20.76 -6.78
N ASP A 30 2.18 -21.57 -5.74
CA ASP A 30 1.53 -22.88 -5.79
C ASP A 30 1.00 -23.28 -4.40
N SER A 31 0.29 -24.40 -4.31
CA SER A 31 -0.33 -24.86 -3.06
C SER A 31 0.66 -25.25 -1.95
N ASN A 32 1.95 -25.36 -2.26
CA ASN A 32 3.00 -25.74 -1.31
C ASN A 32 3.81 -24.53 -0.81
N ALA A 33 3.56 -23.34 -1.36
CA ALA A 33 4.21 -22.10 -0.96
C ALA A 33 3.33 -21.28 0.00
N TRP A 34 3.91 -20.24 0.62
CA TRP A 34 3.20 -19.35 1.55
C TRP A 34 3.57 -17.87 1.32
N LEU A 35 2.69 -16.96 1.75
CA LEU A 35 2.89 -15.52 1.59
C LEU A 35 4.17 -15.08 2.30
N ALA A 36 4.94 -14.19 1.66
CA ALA A 36 6.23 -13.69 2.18
C ALA A 36 7.39 -14.71 2.17
N GLN A 37 7.22 -15.94 1.66
CA GLN A 37 8.30 -16.91 1.60
C GLN A 37 9.58 -16.36 0.92
N GLY A 38 9.44 -15.74 -0.25
CA GLY A 38 10.56 -15.13 -0.97
C GLY A 38 11.17 -13.89 -0.30
N LEU A 39 10.51 -13.31 0.72
CA LEU A 39 11.10 -12.26 1.56
C LEU A 39 11.92 -12.87 2.71
N ILE A 40 11.49 -14.01 3.25
CA ILE A 40 12.11 -14.64 4.42
C ILE A 40 13.30 -15.53 4.03
N GLU A 41 13.27 -16.13 2.85
CA GLU A 41 14.34 -17.00 2.34
C GLU A 41 15.40 -16.25 1.50
N ALA A 42 15.29 -14.92 1.38
CA ALA A 42 16.27 -14.06 0.70
C ALA A 42 17.50 -13.80 1.58
#